data_AF-A0A851IRY8-F1
#
_entry.id   AF-A0A851IRY8-F1
#
_cell.length_a   1.000
_cell.length_b   1.000
_cell.length_c   1.000
_cell.angle_alpha   90.00
_cell.angle_beta   90.00
_cell.angle_gamma   90.00
#
_symmetry.space_group_name_H-M   'P 1'
#
loop_
_entity.id
_entity.type
_entity.pdbx_description
1 polymer ?
#
loop_
_entity_poly.entity_id
_entity_poly.type
_entity_poly.pdbx_seq_one_letter_code
_entity_poly.pdbx_strand_id
1 'polypeptide(L)'
;MDNYRKQLALLYFKTSGNEYDLSELMKLLGLRNNQLDLILLELKNDGFICTNNYEIKITEKGILHLVSNNITNNADSSLQYLFKNIVVENIMALNEPYVPKKFLTKI
;
A
#
# COMPACT_ATOMS: atom_id res chain seq x y z
N MET A 1 -4.00 -12.78 -10.18
CA MET A 1 -3.44 -12.08 -8.99
C MET A 1 -3.79 -10.61 -9.10
N ASP A 2 -4.18 -9.96 -7.99
CA ASP A 2 -4.57 -8.55 -7.98
C ASP A 2 -3.46 -7.67 -8.55
N ASN A 3 -3.72 -7.07 -9.72
CA ASN A 3 -2.82 -6.15 -10.41
C ASN A 3 -2.35 -5.01 -9.47
N TYR A 4 -3.23 -4.64 -8.54
CA TYR A 4 -2.97 -3.69 -7.47
C TYR A 4 -1.79 -4.07 -6.56
N ARG A 5 -1.66 -5.34 -6.16
CA ARG A 5 -0.55 -5.78 -5.29
C ARG A 5 0.79 -5.73 -6.01
N LYS A 6 0.81 -6.10 -7.30
CA LYS A 6 2.00 -5.96 -8.16
C LYS A 6 2.43 -4.51 -8.27
N GLN A 7 1.47 -3.62 -8.50
CA GLN A 7 1.68 -2.18 -8.59
C GLN A 7 2.24 -1.59 -7.29
N LEU A 8 1.67 -1.96 -6.13
CA LEU A 8 2.18 -1.55 -4.82
C LEU A 8 3.61 -2.04 -4.56
N ALA A 9 3.90 -3.30 -4.88
CA ALA A 9 5.24 -3.85 -4.71
C ALA A 9 6.26 -3.11 -5.59
N LEU A 10 5.92 -2.85 -6.85
CA LEU A 10 6.78 -2.06 -7.75
C LEU A 10 6.96 -0.62 -7.26
N LEU A 11 5.91 0.00 -6.73
CA LEU A 11 5.98 1.33 -6.15
C LEU A 11 6.93 1.35 -4.94
N TYR A 12 6.83 0.36 -4.05
CA TYR A 12 7.71 0.22 -2.90
C TYR A 12 9.18 0.12 -3.31
N PHE A 13 9.52 -0.73 -4.28
CA PHE A 13 10.91 -0.82 -4.78
C PHE A 13 11.39 0.48 -5.43
N LYS A 14 10.50 1.23 -6.08
CA LYS A 14 10.82 2.54 -6.66
C LYS A 14 11.08 3.59 -5.58
N THR A 15 10.30 3.61 -4.50
CA THR A 15 10.42 4.61 -3.42
C THR A 15 11.57 4.31 -2.47
N SER A 16 11.79 3.04 -2.12
CA SER A 16 12.81 2.62 -1.17
C SER A 16 14.19 2.48 -1.82
N GLY A 17 14.27 2.42 -3.16
CA GLY A 17 15.54 2.33 -3.88
C GLY A 17 16.32 1.06 -3.50
N ASN A 18 17.56 1.23 -3.05
CA ASN A 18 18.42 0.11 -2.62
C ASN A 18 18.24 -0.26 -1.15
N GLU A 19 17.48 0.50 -0.36
CA GLU A 19 17.33 0.33 1.09
C GLU A 19 16.03 -0.40 1.46
N TYR A 20 15.53 -1.26 0.59
CA TYR A 20 14.26 -1.95 0.79
C TYR A 20 14.37 -3.10 1.82
N ASP A 21 13.30 -3.32 2.59
CA ASP A 21 13.13 -4.47 3.49
C ASP A 21 11.91 -5.31 3.06
N LEU A 22 12.14 -6.59 2.77
CA LEU A 22 11.06 -7.52 2.41
C LEU A 22 10.06 -7.70 3.56
N SER A 23 10.49 -7.58 4.81
CA SER A 23 9.62 -7.67 5.99
C SER A 23 8.65 -6.50 6.06
N GLU A 24 9.09 -5.31 5.63
CA GLU A 24 8.24 -4.13 5.51
C GLU A 24 7.24 -4.29 4.36
N LEU A 25 7.71 -4.76 3.19
CA LEU A 25 6.86 -5.06 2.04
C LEU A 25 5.78 -6.09 2.39
N MET A 26 6.11 -7.12 3.17
CA MET A 26 5.13 -8.10 3.66
C MET A 26 4.05 -7.45 4.52
N LYS A 27 4.43 -6.58 5.47
CA LYS A 27 3.49 -5.87 6.35
C LYS A 27 2.59 -4.94 5.53
N LEU A 28 3.16 -4.23 4.56
CA LEU A 28 2.44 -3.31 3.69
C LEU A 28 1.39 -4.04 2.83
N LEU A 29 1.74 -5.21 2.30
CA LEU A 29 0.84 -6.01 1.47
C LEU A 29 -0.07 -6.95 2.28
N GLY A 30 0.17 -7.12 3.58
CA GLY A 30 -0.54 -8.07 4.43
C GLY A 30 -0.34 -9.53 4.01
N LEU A 31 0.86 -9.89 3.55
CA LEU A 31 1.17 -11.19 2.96
C LEU A 31 2.10 -12.04 3.82
N ARG A 32 2.00 -13.36 3.65
CA ARG A 32 2.97 -14.33 4.17
C ARG A 32 4.15 -14.48 3.19
N ASN A 33 5.29 -14.98 3.67
CA ASN A 33 6.52 -15.16 2.86
C ASN A 33 6.25 -15.86 1.52
N ASN A 34 5.56 -17.00 1.56
CA ASN A 34 5.25 -17.78 0.36
C ASN A 34 4.40 -17.01 -0.67
N GLN A 35 3.54 -16.12 -0.22
CA GLN A 35 2.73 -15.28 -1.11
C GLN A 35 3.54 -14.12 -1.69
N LEU A 36 4.46 -13.55 -0.88
CA LEU A 36 5.39 -12.55 -1.37
C LEU A 36 6.33 -13.14 -2.44
N ASP A 37 6.88 -14.33 -2.20
CA ASP A 37 7.76 -15.02 -3.14
C ASP A 37 7.07 -15.24 -4.50
N LEU A 38 5.79 -15.61 -4.50
CA LEU A 38 5.00 -15.75 -5.73
C LEU A 38 4.87 -14.42 -6.47
N ILE A 39 4.63 -13.31 -5.76
CA ILE A 39 4.55 -11.98 -6.37
C ILE A 39 5.90 -11.57 -6.96
N LEU A 40 6.99 -11.76 -6.21
CA LEU A 40 8.34 -11.45 -6.69
C LEU A 40 8.70 -12.28 -7.92
N LEU A 41 8.33 -13.57 -7.93
CA LEU A 41 8.52 -14.44 -9.08
C LEU A 41 7.73 -13.95 -10.30
N GLU A 42 6.47 -13.56 -10.12
CA GLU A 42 5.65 -12.99 -11.20
C GLU A 42 6.25 -11.67 -11.72
N LEU A 43 6.65 -10.75 -10.83
CA LEU A 43 7.28 -9.47 -11.22
C LEU A 43 8.59 -9.69 -11.99
N LYS A 44 9.36 -10.71 -11.62
CA LYS A 44 10.59 -11.11 -12.31
C LYS A 44 10.29 -11.70 -13.69
N ASN A 45 9.31 -12.60 -13.78
CA ASN A 45 8.88 -13.20 -15.05
C ASN A 45 8.31 -12.16 -16.02
N ASP A 46 7.58 -11.17 -15.49
CA ASP A 46 7.05 -10.05 -16.25
C ASP A 46 8.17 -9.07 -16.67
N GLY A 47 9.39 -9.22 -16.15
CA GLY A 47 10.56 -8.41 -16.45
C GLY A 47 10.55 -7.03 -15.80
N PHE A 48 9.74 -6.83 -14.76
CA PHE A 48 9.63 -5.55 -14.04
C PHE A 48 10.71 -5.38 -12.97
N ILE A 49 11.24 -6.48 -12.44
CA ILE A 49 12.35 -6.48 -11.48
C ILE A 49 13.44 -7.44 -11.95
N CYS A 50 14.67 -7.16 -11.57
CA CYS A 50 15.82 -8.03 -11.75
C CYS A 50 16.52 -8.26 -10.40
N THR A 51 17.17 -9.42 -10.27
CA THR A 51 17.97 -9.77 -9.09
C THR A 51 19.44 -9.70 -9.48
N ASN A 52 20.19 -8.74 -8.92
CA ASN A 52 21.63 -8.59 -9.13
C ASN A 52 22.34 -8.60 -7.78
N ASN A 53 23.33 -9.49 -7.57
CA ASN A 53 24.08 -9.62 -6.31
C ASN A 53 23.19 -9.70 -5.06
N TYR A 54 22.12 -10.51 -5.10
CA TYR A 54 21.13 -10.64 -4.03
C TYR A 54 20.26 -9.39 -3.77
N GLU A 55 20.40 -8.35 -4.58
CA GLU A 55 19.54 -7.17 -4.55
C GLU A 55 18.45 -7.23 -5.63
N ILE A 56 17.23 -6.88 -5.26
CA ILE A 56 16.13 -6.66 -6.18
C ILE A 56 16.20 -5.22 -6.68
N LYS A 57 16.25 -5.04 -8.00
CA LYS A 57 16.23 -3.73 -8.66
C LYS A 57 15.07 -3.66 -9.64
N ILE A 58 14.40 -2.51 -9.65
CA ILE A 58 13.36 -2.24 -10.65
C ILE A 58 14.00 -2.00 -12.02
N THR A 59 13.43 -2.60 -13.07
CA THR A 59 13.90 -2.40 -14.44
C THR A 59 13.25 -1.15 -15.05
N GLU A 60 13.81 -0.65 -16.14
CA GLU A 60 13.19 0.43 -16.93
C GLU A 60 11.75 0.08 -17.37
N LYS A 61 11.52 -1.20 -17.73
CA LYS A 61 10.18 -1.72 -18.04
C LYS A 61 9.23 -1.61 -16.84
N GLY A 62 9.69 -1.94 -15.64
CA GLY A 62 8.91 -1.79 -14.41
C GLY A 62 8.56 -0.32 -14.11
N ILE A 63 9.50 0.58 -14.34
CA ILE A 63 9.28 2.03 -14.18
C ILE A 63 8.25 2.53 -15.20
N LEU A 64 8.39 2.17 -16.48
CA LEU A 64 7.44 2.53 -17.53
C LEU A 64 6.03 1.99 -17.23
N HIS A 65 5.93 0.77 -16.70
CA HIS A 65 4.65 0.18 -16.28
C HIS A 65 3.99 0.96 -15.13
N LEU A 66 4.78 1.50 -14.20
CA LEU A 66 4.24 2.39 -13.16
C LEU A 66 3.74 3.70 -13.77
N VAL A 67 4.49 4.29 -14.70
CA VAL A 67 4.12 5.55 -15.38
C VAL A 67 2.85 5.38 -16.22
N SER A 68 2.75 4.30 -16.99
CA SER A 68 1.57 4.02 -17.84
C SER A 68 0.28 3.82 -17.03
N ASN A 69 0.41 3.41 -15.77
CA ASN A 69 -0.72 3.22 -14.86
C ASN A 69 -1.01 4.45 -13.99
N ASN A 70 -0.44 5.63 -14.31
CA ASN A 70 -0.51 6.86 -13.50
C ASN A 70 0.00 6.69 -12.05
N ILE A 71 0.89 5.73 -11.81
CA ILE A 71 1.58 5.53 -10.53
C ILE A 71 2.92 6.29 -10.60
N THR A 72 2.83 7.56 -10.95
CA THR A 72 3.94 8.52 -10.93
C THR A 72 3.90 9.25 -9.60
N ASN A 73 5.05 9.36 -8.92
CA ASN A 73 5.25 10.15 -7.70
C ASN A 73 4.30 11.35 -7.65
N ASN A 74 3.20 11.21 -6.93
CA ASN A 74 2.28 12.28 -6.57
C ASN A 74 1.32 11.73 -5.51
N ALA A 75 1.90 11.37 -4.36
CA ALA A 75 1.19 11.48 -3.09
C ALA A 75 1.33 12.91 -2.51
N ASP A 76 1.93 13.86 -3.24
CA ASP A 76 2.30 15.20 -2.72
C ASP A 76 1.57 16.39 -3.35
N SER A 77 0.48 16.18 -4.07
CA SER A 77 -0.45 17.29 -4.30
C SER A 77 -1.88 16.78 -4.50
N SER A 78 -2.81 17.32 -3.71
CA SER A 78 -4.28 17.27 -3.88
C SER A 78 -5.12 16.17 -3.19
N LEU A 79 -4.59 15.42 -2.22
CA LEU A 79 -5.46 14.89 -1.16
C LEU A 79 -5.12 15.53 0.19
N GLN A 80 -5.25 16.86 0.23
CA GLN A 80 -5.78 17.46 1.45
C GLN A 80 -7.17 16.85 1.62
N TYR A 81 -7.28 15.75 2.35
CA TYR A 81 -8.54 15.36 2.95
C TYR A 81 -8.93 16.54 3.82
N LEU A 82 -9.71 17.46 3.25
CA LEU A 82 -10.38 18.49 4.01
C LEU A 82 -11.20 17.71 5.03
N PHE A 83 -10.75 17.70 6.28
CA PHE A 83 -11.47 17.19 7.45
C PHE A 83 -12.81 17.93 7.67
N LYS A 84 -13.33 18.63 6.67
CA LYS A 84 -14.58 19.37 6.65
C LYS A 84 -15.78 18.52 7.10
N ASN A 85 -15.70 17.20 6.95
CA ASN A 85 -16.74 16.26 7.37
C ASN A 85 -16.38 15.40 8.60
N ILE A 86 -15.17 15.55 9.17
CA ILE A 86 -14.77 14.83 10.37
C ILE A 86 -15.00 15.77 11.56
N VAL A 87 -16.09 15.52 12.28
CA VAL A 87 -16.45 16.29 13.48
C VAL A 87 -15.56 15.81 14.63
N VAL A 88 -14.44 16.50 14.84
CA VAL A 88 -13.47 16.24 15.92
C VAL A 88 -14.09 16.46 17.30
N GLU A 89 -15.11 17.30 17.39
CA GLU A 89 -15.77 17.66 18.66
C GLU A 89 -16.55 16.50 19.30
N ASN A 90 -16.88 15.45 18.53
CA ASN A 90 -17.61 14.25 18.98
C ASN A 90 -16.77 12.97 18.86
N ILE A 91 -15.47 13.03 19.17
CA ILE A 91 -14.65 11.82 19.23
C ILE A 91 -15.18 10.92 20.36
N MET A 92 -15.65 9.73 19.97
CA MET A 92 -16.05 8.71 20.91
C MET A 92 -14.83 7.96 21.46
N ALA A 93 -14.81 7.71 22.77
CA ALA A 93 -13.76 6.91 23.39
C ALA A 93 -13.80 5.46 22.87
N LEU A 94 -12.64 4.93 22.45
CA LEU A 94 -12.52 3.56 21.92
C LEU A 94 -12.93 2.47 22.94
N ASN A 95 -12.87 2.84 24.22
CA ASN A 95 -13.12 1.94 25.34
C ASN A 95 -14.60 1.90 25.74
N GLU A 96 -15.46 2.66 25.06
CA GLU A 96 -16.90 2.73 25.37
C GLU A 96 -17.73 2.23 24.18
N PRO A 97 -18.74 1.36 24.41
CA PRO A 97 -19.63 0.93 23.34
C PRO A 97 -20.60 2.06 22.95
N TYR A 98 -20.79 2.26 21.64
CA TYR A 98 -21.74 3.24 21.12
C TYR A 98 -23.18 2.79 21.35
N VAL A 99 -23.95 3.57 22.11
CA VAL A 99 -25.38 3.34 22.31
C VAL A 99 -26.16 4.49 21.68
N PRO A 100 -26.90 4.27 20.57
CA PRO A 100 -27.74 5.30 19.98
C PRO A 100 -28.79 5.80 20.97
N LYS A 101 -29.01 7.12 21.04
CA LYS A 101 -29.92 7.77 22.02
C LYS A 101 -31.31 7.14 22.10
N LYS A 102 -31.84 6.64 20.97
CA LYS A 102 -33.14 5.94 20.89
C LYS A 102 -33.24 4.66 21.74
N PHE A 103 -32.10 4.10 22.16
CA PHE A 103 -32.04 2.93 23.04
C PHE A 103 -31.80 3.30 24.51
N LEU A 104 -31.57 4.57 24.85
CA LEU A 104 -31.37 5.02 26.24
C LEU A 104 -32.69 5.21 26.99
N THR A 105 -33.77 5.54 26.28
CA THR A 105 -35.11 5.69 26.86
C THR A 105 -35.91 4.41 26.66
N LYS A 106 -36.20 3.71 27.75
CA LYS A 106 -37.23 2.68 27.79
C LYS A 106 -38.58 3.42 27.79
N ILE A 107 -39.39 3.20 26.75
CA ILE A 107 -40.81 3.59 26.75
C ILE A 107 -41.53 2.72 27.78
#